data_AF-A0A9P7ZVX3-F1
#
_entry.id   AF-A0A9P7ZVX3-F1
#
_cell.length_a   1.000
_cell.length_b   1.000
_cell.length_c   1.000
_cell.angle_alpha   90.00
_cell.angle_beta   90.00
_cell.angle_gamma   90.00
#
_symmetry.space_group_name_H-M   'P 1'
#
loop_
_entity.id
_entity.type
_entity.pdbx_description
1 polymer ?
#
loop_
_entity_poly.entity_id
_entity_poly.type
_entity_poly.pdbx_seq_one_letter_code
_entity_poly.pdbx_strand_id
1 'polypeptide(L)'
;MLWGNFLFCIFMSFAVGIIFWRADNSSFESIRARISVCFVIVFFQPFTSVIADIIEYAKDIKVYERERRDRWYEPIPYLLSHLICATPRNIVHSIVHISIVFFAVGLRTDASSSACFFTVTLAYMAMQFVKNVFAMVCVAFFRNFENAALAASGTMVAFCKIQSHSM
;
A
#
# COMPACT_ATOMS: atom_id res chain seq x y z
N MET A 1 5.74 -13.73 11.49
CA MET A 1 5.82 -13.02 10.19
C MET A 1 5.38 -11.55 10.28
N LEU A 2 4.40 -11.20 11.13
CA LEU A 2 3.98 -9.80 11.38
C LEU A 2 5.12 -8.80 11.63
N TRP A 3 6.09 -9.12 12.50
CA TRP A 3 7.22 -8.24 12.82
C TRP A 3 8.10 -7.91 11.59
N GLY A 4 8.26 -8.87 10.67
CA GLY A 4 9.07 -8.68 9.46
C GLY A 4 8.46 -7.66 8.51
N ASN A 5 7.14 -7.72 8.31
CA ASN A 5 6.42 -6.76 7.47
C ASN A 5 6.54 -5.35 8.06
N PHE A 6 6.33 -5.17 9.37
CA PHE A 6 6.50 -3.87 10.01
C PHE A 6 7.92 -3.30 9.86
N LEU A 7 8.94 -4.13 10.03
CA LEU A 7 10.33 -3.69 9.93
C LEU A 7 10.70 -3.29 8.50
N PHE A 8 10.26 -4.07 7.51
CA PHE A 8 10.43 -3.76 6.10
C PHE A 8 9.74 -2.44 5.71
N CYS A 9 8.55 -2.23 6.26
CA CYS A 9 7.78 -1.04 6.03
C CYS A 9 8.46 0.23 6.55
N ILE A 10 9.04 0.17 7.75
CA ILE A 10 9.84 1.26 8.32
C ILE A 10 11.06 1.54 7.44
N PHE A 11 11.76 0.49 7.01
CA PHE A 11 12.92 0.62 6.12
C PHE A 11 12.57 1.31 4.81
N MET A 12 11.49 0.88 4.14
CA MET A 12 11.04 1.51 2.89
C MET A 12 10.59 2.95 3.08
N SER A 13 9.92 3.25 4.19
CA SER A 13 9.51 4.62 4.53
C SER A 13 10.72 5.53 4.72
N PHE A 14 11.76 5.01 5.38
CA PHE A 14 13.01 5.74 5.60
C PHE A 14 13.79 5.94 4.30
N ALA A 15 13.86 4.91 3.45
CA ALA A 15 14.50 5.00 2.13
C ALA A 15 13.85 6.09 1.26
N VAL A 16 12.52 6.11 1.17
CA VAL A 16 11.77 7.17 0.46
C VAL A 16 12.02 8.54 1.10
N GLY A 17 12.07 8.62 2.44
CA GLY A 17 12.38 9.85 3.14
C GLY A 17 13.77 10.41 2.81
N ILE A 18 14.79 9.56 2.71
CA ILE A 18 16.15 10.00 2.34
C ILE A 18 16.20 10.49 0.89
N ILE A 19 15.51 9.82 -0.03
CA ILE A 19 15.51 10.17 -1.47
C ILE A 19 14.98 11.60 -1.69
N PHE A 20 13.99 12.02 -0.91
CA PHE A 20 13.33 13.33 -1.07
C PHE A 20 13.75 14.37 -0.02
N TRP A 21 14.94 14.21 0.55
CA TRP A 21 15.46 15.13 1.55
C TRP A 21 15.67 16.54 0.97
N ARG A 22 14.87 17.51 1.44
CA ARG A 22 14.94 18.94 1.10
C ARG A 22 14.80 19.26 -0.40
N ALA A 23 13.61 19.04 -0.96
CA ALA A 23 13.28 19.54 -2.30
C ALA A 23 13.40 21.08 -2.37
N ASP A 24 14.21 21.57 -3.30
CA ASP A 24 14.51 22.99 -3.47
C ASP A 24 13.29 23.80 -3.95
N ASN A 25 13.16 25.04 -3.48
CA ASN A 25 11.92 25.84 -3.55
C ASN A 25 11.96 26.96 -4.61
N SER A 26 12.96 26.98 -5.49
CA SER A 26 13.31 28.18 -6.26
C SER A 26 12.81 28.23 -7.72
N SER A 27 12.05 27.26 -8.24
CA SER A 27 11.56 27.27 -9.65
C SER A 27 10.35 26.36 -9.94
N PHE A 28 9.77 26.46 -11.15
CA PHE A 28 8.68 25.59 -11.67
C PHE A 28 8.97 24.09 -11.54
N GLU A 29 10.24 23.70 -11.53
CA GLU A 29 10.74 22.36 -11.19
C GLU A 29 10.23 21.85 -9.83
N SER A 30 10.01 22.74 -8.85
CA SER A 30 9.54 22.39 -7.51
C SER A 30 8.11 21.83 -7.50
N ILE A 31 7.23 22.27 -8.42
CA ILE A 31 5.86 21.75 -8.51
C ILE A 31 5.88 20.30 -9.02
N ARG A 32 6.67 20.03 -10.07
CA ARG A 32 6.83 18.67 -10.61
C ARG A 32 7.48 17.75 -9.59
N ALA A 33 8.50 18.24 -8.87
CA ALA A 33 9.14 17.50 -7.79
C ALA A 33 8.12 17.11 -6.70
N ARG A 34 7.27 18.04 -6.25
CA ARG A 34 6.23 17.76 -5.24
C ARG A 34 5.21 16.73 -5.71
N ILE A 35 4.77 16.80 -6.96
CA ILE A 35 3.85 15.79 -7.53
C ILE A 35 4.53 14.42 -7.56
N SER A 36 5.80 14.36 -7.97
CA SER A 36 6.57 13.11 -7.99
C SER A 36 6.75 12.51 -6.59
N VAL A 37 6.99 13.36 -5.58
CA VAL A 37 7.09 12.96 -4.17
C VAL A 37 5.77 12.33 -3.72
N CYS A 38 4.65 13.03 -3.91
CA CYS A 38 3.32 12.52 -3.56
C CYS A 38 3.01 11.19 -4.25
N PHE A 39 3.39 11.05 -5.52
CA PHE A 39 3.21 9.80 -6.27
C PHE A 39 4.02 8.65 -5.67
N VAL A 40 5.30 8.86 -5.38
CA VAL A 40 6.17 7.80 -4.84
C VAL A 40 5.68 7.36 -3.45
N ILE A 41 5.26 8.29 -2.60
CA ILE A 41 4.70 7.98 -1.27
C ILE A 41 3.45 7.09 -1.40
N VAL A 42 2.56 7.42 -2.33
CA VAL A 42 1.27 6.72 -2.48
C VAL A 42 1.43 5.33 -3.10
N PHE A 43 2.31 5.17 -4.08
CA PHE A 43 2.37 3.92 -4.86
C PHE A 43 3.47 2.95 -4.43
N PHE A 44 4.64 3.45 -4.01
CA PHE A 44 5.82 2.61 -3.81
C PHE A 44 5.66 1.62 -2.65
N GLN A 45 5.10 2.10 -1.55
CA GLN A 45 4.93 1.29 -0.35
C GLN A 45 3.89 0.17 -0.49
N PRO A 46 2.65 0.43 -0.98
CA PRO A 46 1.70 -0.65 -1.21
C PRO A 46 2.20 -1.63 -2.28
N PHE A 47 2.88 -1.17 -3.35
CA PHE A 47 3.43 -2.04 -4.39
C PHE A 47 4.30 -3.17 -3.81
N THR A 48 5.17 -2.82 -2.88
CA THR A 48 6.12 -3.79 -2.31
C THR A 48 5.46 -4.67 -1.25
N SER A 49 4.45 -4.15 -0.55
CA SER A 49 3.73 -4.87 0.50
C SER A 49 2.74 -5.91 -0.05
N VAL A 50 2.25 -5.76 -1.29
CA VAL A 50 1.29 -6.69 -1.93
C VAL A 50 1.79 -8.14 -1.90
N ILE A 51 3.08 -8.36 -2.18
CA ILE A 51 3.63 -9.72 -2.27
C ILE A 51 3.57 -10.43 -0.92
N ALA A 52 3.92 -9.70 0.15
CA ALA A 52 3.85 -10.23 1.52
C ALA A 52 2.41 -10.59 1.91
N ASP A 53 1.46 -9.73 1.55
CA ASP A 53 0.05 -9.96 1.80
C ASP A 53 -0.47 -11.19 1.01
N ILE A 54 -0.10 -11.34 -0.27
CA ILE A 54 -0.48 -12.50 -1.10
C ILE A 54 -0.01 -13.82 -0.46
N ILE A 55 1.21 -13.85 0.09
CA ILE A 55 1.74 -15.06 0.75
C ILE A 55 0.93 -15.40 2.01
N GLU A 56 0.47 -14.40 2.75
CA GLU A 56 -0.40 -14.60 3.92
C GLU A 56 -1.79 -15.11 3.48
N TYR A 57 -2.42 -14.41 2.53
CA TYR A 57 -3.72 -14.80 1.98
C TYR A 57 -3.75 -16.21 1.40
N ALA A 58 -2.69 -16.60 0.70
CA ALA A 58 -2.64 -17.90 0.06
C ALA A 58 -2.28 -19.04 1.03
N LYS A 59 -1.89 -18.74 2.28
CA LYS A 59 -1.89 -19.70 3.38
C LYS A 59 -3.29 -19.83 3.98
N ASP A 60 -3.97 -18.72 4.22
CA ASP A 60 -5.29 -18.69 4.85
C ASP A 60 -6.35 -19.36 3.98
N ILE A 61 -6.30 -19.18 2.66
CA ILE A 61 -7.25 -19.80 1.72
C ILE A 61 -7.18 -21.34 1.74
N LYS A 62 -6.01 -21.93 2.04
CA LYS A 62 -5.85 -23.39 2.15
C LYS A 62 -6.57 -23.95 3.37
N VAL A 63 -6.63 -23.19 4.45
CA VAL A 63 -7.37 -23.55 5.67
C VAL A 63 -8.86 -23.38 5.42
N TYR A 64 -9.25 -22.24 4.83
CA TYR A 64 -10.64 -21.97 4.45
C TYR A 64 -11.25 -23.06 3.55
N GLU A 65 -10.49 -23.55 2.55
CA GLU A 65 -10.96 -24.63 1.67
C GLU A 65 -11.20 -25.96 2.40
N ARG A 66 -10.52 -26.20 3.53
CA ARG A 66 -10.75 -27.39 4.36
C ARG A 66 -12.04 -27.22 5.15
N GLU A 67 -12.18 -26.10 5.86
CA GLU A 67 -13.36 -25.80 6.69
C GLU A 67 -14.65 -25.66 5.88
N ARG A 68 -14.54 -25.18 4.63
CA ARG A 68 -15.67 -25.11 3.71
C ARG A 68 -16.17 -26.49 3.28
N ARG A 69 -15.29 -27.51 3.15
CA ARG A 69 -15.74 -28.89 2.84
C ARG A 69 -16.57 -29.48 3.97
N ASP A 70 -16.26 -29.11 5.21
CA ASP A 70 -16.99 -29.53 6.39
C ASP A 70 -18.29 -28.73 6.61
N ARG A 71 -18.53 -27.68 5.79
CA ARG A 71 -19.66 -26.73 5.85
C ARG A 71 -19.69 -25.83 7.08
N TRP A 72 -18.53 -25.48 7.63
CA TRP A 72 -18.47 -24.64 8.84
C TRP A 72 -18.56 -23.14 8.54
N TYR A 73 -18.13 -22.70 7.34
CA TYR A 73 -18.10 -21.29 6.96
C TYR A 73 -18.61 -21.01 5.55
N GLU A 74 -19.44 -19.98 5.44
CA GLU A 74 -19.80 -19.34 4.18
C GLU A 74 -18.72 -18.33 3.72
N PRO A 75 -18.67 -17.95 2.43
CA PRO A 75 -17.66 -17.02 1.91
C PRO A 75 -17.80 -15.58 2.45
N ILE A 76 -19.02 -15.12 2.73
CA ILE A 76 -19.30 -13.76 3.22
C ILE A 76 -18.68 -13.50 4.61
N PRO A 77 -18.89 -14.35 5.64
CA PRO A 77 -18.29 -14.13 6.95
C PRO A 77 -16.76 -14.22 6.92
N TYR A 78 -16.16 -15.00 6.01
CA TYR A 78 -14.71 -15.05 5.82
C TYR A 78 -14.16 -13.72 5.28
N LEU A 79 -14.82 -13.13 4.28
CA LEU A 79 -14.42 -11.83 3.73
C LEU A 79 -14.55 -10.71 4.76
N LEU A 80 -15.66 -10.69 5.51
CA LEU A 80 -15.90 -9.68 6.54
C LEU A 80 -14.91 -9.77 7.70
N SER A 81 -14.65 -10.98 8.21
CA SER A 81 -13.69 -11.18 9.29
C SER A 81 -12.29 -10.73 8.87
N HIS A 82 -11.90 -11.04 7.63
CA HIS A 82 -10.60 -10.62 7.11
C HIS A 82 -10.52 -9.10 6.94
N LEU A 83 -11.56 -8.46 6.41
CA LEU A 83 -11.58 -7.01 6.23
C LEU A 83 -11.46 -6.28 7.58
N ILE A 84 -12.20 -6.75 8.59
CA ILE A 84 -12.17 -6.18 9.95
C ILE A 84 -10.79 -6.38 10.59
N CYS A 85 -10.18 -7.56 10.41
CA CYS A 85 -8.85 -7.87 10.96
C CYS A 85 -7.72 -7.10 10.24
N ALA A 86 -7.82 -6.91 8.92
CA ALA A 86 -6.83 -6.20 8.12
C ALA A 86 -6.86 -4.68 8.35
N THR A 87 -8.04 -4.12 8.64
CA THR A 87 -8.24 -2.68 8.87
C THR A 87 -7.26 -2.06 9.89
N PRO A 88 -7.14 -2.56 11.14
CA PRO A 88 -6.22 -1.98 12.10
C PRO A 88 -4.75 -2.08 11.65
N ARG A 89 -4.38 -3.19 11.00
CA ARG A 89 -3.02 -3.39 10.47
C ARG A 89 -2.68 -2.34 9.40
N ASN A 90 -3.63 -2.05 8.51
CA ASN A 90 -3.45 -1.04 7.46
C ASN A 90 -3.34 0.37 8.03
N ILE A 91 -4.11 0.70 9.08
CA ILE A 91 -4.08 2.01 9.72
C ILE A 91 -2.71 2.25 10.37
N VAL A 92 -2.20 1.29 11.15
CA VAL A 92 -0.88 1.41 11.79
C VAL A 92 0.21 1.61 10.74
N HIS A 93 0.17 0.82 9.66
CA HIS A 93 1.14 0.93 8.60
C HIS A 93 1.11 2.30 7.89
N SER A 94 -0.09 2.85 7.70
CA SER A 94 -0.28 4.17 7.11
C SER A 94 0.28 5.30 7.97
N ILE A 95 0.00 5.28 9.28
CA ILE A 95 0.46 6.31 10.22
C ILE A 95 2.00 6.32 10.30
N VAL A 96 2.62 5.15 10.36
CA VAL A 96 4.09 5.02 10.42
C VAL A 96 4.73 5.56 9.14
N HIS A 97 4.20 5.21 7.97
CA HIS A 97 4.76 5.70 6.71
C HIS A 97 4.67 7.22 6.59
N ILE A 98 3.49 7.77 6.89
CA ILE A 98 3.19 9.18 6.72
C ILE A 98 3.98 10.05 7.70
N SER A 99 4.14 9.60 8.96
CA SER A 99 4.93 10.33 9.96
C SER A 99 6.39 10.49 9.53
N ILE A 100 7.02 9.42 9.02
CA ILE A 100 8.42 9.46 8.55
C ILE A 100 8.57 10.41 7.35
N VAL A 101 7.67 10.30 6.38
CA VAL A 101 7.69 11.11 5.17
C VAL A 101 7.44 12.59 5.48
N PHE A 102 6.54 12.90 6.43
CA PHE A 102 6.28 14.27 6.85
C PHE A 102 7.55 14.97 7.38
N PHE A 103 8.31 14.28 8.23
CA PHE A 103 9.57 14.80 8.73
C PHE A 103 10.63 14.93 7.62
N ALA A 104 10.66 14.00 6.66
CA ALA A 104 11.66 13.98 5.60
C ALA A 104 11.45 15.07 4.53
N VAL A 105 10.21 15.37 4.17
CA VAL A 105 9.89 16.36 3.14
C VAL A 105 10.02 17.80 3.68
N GLY A 106 9.94 18.00 5.00
CA GLY A 106 10.12 19.33 5.61
C GLY A 106 9.09 20.35 5.12
N LEU A 107 7.85 19.91 4.88
CA LEU A 107 6.78 20.75 4.35
C LEU A 107 6.48 21.88 5.36
N ARG A 108 6.48 23.14 4.89
CA ARG A 108 6.16 24.33 5.70
C ARG A 108 4.87 24.11 6.50
N THR A 109 4.88 24.49 7.77
CA THR A 109 3.73 24.45 8.69
C THR A 109 2.75 25.60 8.40
N ASP A 110 2.38 25.79 7.14
CA ASP A 110 1.34 26.72 6.74
C ASP A 110 -0.03 26.00 6.73
N ALA A 111 -1.12 26.70 7.03
CA ALA A 111 -2.47 26.12 7.10
C ALA A 111 -2.94 25.48 5.78
N SER A 112 -2.38 25.87 4.64
CA SER A 112 -2.64 25.23 3.34
C SER A 112 -1.92 23.88 3.21
N SER A 113 -0.79 23.69 3.87
CA SER A 113 0.01 22.47 3.83
C SER A 113 -0.57 21.35 4.70
N SER A 114 -1.27 21.68 5.79
CA SER A 114 -1.99 20.68 6.61
C SER A 114 -3.20 20.08 5.88
N ALA A 115 -3.92 20.87 5.08
CA ALA A 115 -5.00 20.37 4.23
C ALA A 115 -4.48 19.40 3.16
N CYS A 116 -3.35 19.72 2.52
CA CYS A 116 -2.69 18.83 1.56
C CYS A 116 -2.19 17.53 2.22
N PHE A 117 -1.65 17.62 3.43
CA PHE A 117 -1.24 16.44 4.19
C PHE A 117 -2.42 15.52 4.53
N PHE A 118 -3.56 16.08 4.92
CA PHE A 118 -4.77 15.31 5.19
C PHE A 118 -5.30 14.60 3.94
N THR A 119 -5.32 15.28 2.78
CA THR A 119 -5.77 14.66 1.53
C THR A 119 -4.83 13.54 1.06
N VAL A 120 -3.51 13.72 1.18
CA VAL A 120 -2.53 12.67 0.84
C VAL A 120 -2.65 11.47 1.78
N THR A 121 -2.88 11.71 3.08
CA THR A 121 -3.09 10.66 4.08
C THR A 121 -4.34 9.82 3.76
N LEU A 122 -5.45 10.49 3.43
CA LEU A 122 -6.70 9.83 3.05
C LEU A 122 -6.53 9.00 1.77
N ALA A 123 -5.85 9.56 0.76
CA ALA A 123 -5.56 8.86 -0.49
C ALA A 123 -4.69 7.61 -0.26
N TYR A 124 -3.67 7.71 0.59
CA TYR A 124 -2.82 6.57 0.96
C TYR A 124 -3.61 5.47 1.67
N MET A 125 -4.47 5.84 2.62
CA MET A 125 -5.32 4.88 3.32
C MET A 125 -6.26 4.15 2.36
N ALA A 126 -6.88 4.86 1.41
CA ALA A 126 -7.70 4.25 0.36
C ALA A 126 -6.90 3.25 -0.49
N MET A 127 -5.68 3.58 -0.90
CA MET A 127 -4.81 2.68 -1.65
C MET A 127 -4.44 1.42 -0.87
N GLN A 128 -4.25 1.50 0.45
CA GLN A 128 -4.02 0.33 1.29
C GLN A 128 -5.23 -0.62 1.33
N PHE A 129 -6.46 -0.09 1.32
CA PHE A 129 -7.66 -0.93 1.19
C PHE A 129 -7.76 -1.58 -0.18
N VAL A 130 -7.54 -0.81 -1.26
CA VAL A 130 -7.56 -1.33 -2.64
C VAL A 130 -6.54 -2.45 -2.80
N LYS A 131 -5.33 -2.26 -2.27
CA LYS A 131 -4.28 -3.28 -2.23
C LYS A 131 -4.73 -4.59 -1.57
N ASN A 132 -5.39 -4.53 -0.42
CA ASN A 132 -5.85 -5.73 0.28
C ASN A 132 -6.93 -6.49 -0.49
N VAL A 133 -7.91 -5.78 -1.03
CA VAL A 133 -8.96 -6.40 -1.84
C VAL A 133 -8.36 -6.98 -3.12
N PHE A 134 -7.44 -6.26 -3.75
CA PHE A 134 -6.76 -6.72 -4.95
C PHE A 134 -5.95 -8.00 -4.70
N ALA A 135 -5.21 -8.06 -3.59
CA ALA A 135 -4.48 -9.27 -3.20
C ALA A 135 -5.39 -10.49 -3.01
N MET A 136 -6.55 -10.31 -2.36
CA MET A 136 -7.55 -11.40 -2.23
C MET A 136 -8.08 -11.86 -3.58
N VAL A 137 -8.41 -10.93 -4.48
CA VAL A 137 -8.89 -11.24 -5.83
C VAL A 137 -7.82 -12.01 -6.62
N CYS A 138 -6.56 -11.56 -6.59
CA CYS A 138 -5.45 -12.24 -7.26
C CYS A 138 -5.27 -13.68 -6.76
N VAL A 139 -5.34 -13.92 -5.45
CA VAL A 139 -5.23 -15.27 -4.87
C VAL A 139 -6.43 -16.14 -5.23
N ALA A 140 -7.63 -15.56 -5.33
CA ALA A 140 -8.83 -16.28 -5.75
C ALA A 140 -8.75 -16.74 -7.22
N PHE A 141 -8.19 -15.91 -8.11
CA PHE A 141 -8.03 -16.24 -9.53
C PHE A 141 -6.85 -17.19 -9.80
N PHE A 142 -5.70 -16.94 -9.16
CA PHE A 142 -4.47 -17.68 -9.39
C PHE A 142 -4.11 -18.50 -8.14
N ARG A 143 -4.46 -19.79 -8.16
CA ARG A 143 -4.09 -20.75 -7.10
C ARG A 143 -2.57 -21.02 -7.01
N ASN A 144 -1.79 -20.58 -8.01
CA ASN A 144 -0.34 -20.65 -8.03
C ASN A 144 0.25 -19.33 -7.52
N PHE A 145 0.96 -19.38 -6.39
CA PHE A 145 1.57 -18.23 -5.70
C PHE A 145 2.43 -17.35 -6.61
N GLU A 146 3.24 -17.98 -7.48
CA GLU A 146 4.15 -17.27 -8.39
C GLU A 146 3.37 -16.45 -9.41
N ASN A 147 2.37 -17.05 -10.05
CA ASN A 147 1.54 -16.37 -11.03
C ASN A 147 0.66 -15.29 -10.39
N ALA A 148 0.18 -15.51 -9.17
CA ALA A 148 -0.60 -14.52 -8.42
C ALA A 148 0.23 -13.28 -8.08
N ALA A 149 1.47 -13.48 -7.59
CA ALA A 149 2.38 -12.39 -7.26
C ALA A 149 2.83 -11.63 -8.52
N LEU A 150 3.18 -12.35 -9.60
CA LEU A 150 3.57 -11.75 -10.88
C LEU A 150 2.42 -10.97 -11.51
N ALA A 151 1.21 -11.51 -11.50
CA ALA A 151 0.02 -10.81 -12.00
C ALA A 151 -0.25 -9.55 -11.18
N ALA A 152 -0.14 -9.63 -9.84
CA ALA A 152 -0.42 -8.51 -8.97
C ALA A 152 0.60 -7.37 -9.10
N SER A 153 1.89 -7.70 -9.18
CA SER A 153 2.93 -6.70 -9.44
C SER A 153 2.85 -6.17 -10.87
N GLY A 154 2.53 -7.02 -11.85
CA GLY A 154 2.40 -6.66 -13.26
C GLY A 154 1.27 -5.67 -13.54
N THR A 155 0.09 -5.85 -12.92
CA THR A 155 -1.02 -4.90 -13.07
C THR A 155 -0.69 -3.55 -12.44
N MET A 156 -0.06 -3.53 -11.27
CA MET A 156 0.31 -2.28 -10.59
C MET A 156 1.34 -1.48 -11.40
N VAL A 157 2.32 -2.15 -12.02
CA VAL A 157 3.27 -1.50 -12.94
C VAL A 157 2.57 -1.00 -14.21
N ALA A 158 1.59 -1.75 -14.73
CA ALA A 158 0.80 -1.30 -15.87
C ALA A 158 0.00 -0.03 -15.54
N PHE A 159 -0.61 0.07 -14.35
CA PHE A 159 -1.25 1.30 -13.89
C PHE A 159 -0.29 2.48 -13.79
N CYS A 160 0.92 2.25 -13.27
CA CYS A 160 1.98 3.27 -13.23
C CYS A 160 2.36 3.74 -14.64
N LYS A 161 2.42 2.82 -15.62
CA LYS A 161 2.76 3.15 -17.00
C LYS A 161 1.66 3.97 -17.71
N ILE A 162 0.39 3.70 -17.40
CA ILE A 162 -0.75 4.47 -17.94
C ILE A 162 -0.75 5.91 -17.38
N GLN A 163 -0.40 6.09 -16.11
CA GLN A 163 -0.24 7.41 -15.49
C GLN A 163 0.91 8.22 -16.10
N SER A 164 2.01 7.57 -16.48
CA SER A 164 3.13 8.21 -17.18
C SER A 164 2.78 8.72 -18.58
N HIS A 165 1.75 8.20 -19.23
CA HIS A 165 1.35 8.59 -20.59
C HIS A 165 0.32 9.73 -20.61
N SER A 166 -0.18 10.13 -19.43
CA SER A 166 -1.18 11.18 -19.23
C SER A 166 -0.62 12.44 -18.54
N MET A 167 0.70 12.50 -18.32
CA MET A 167 1.47 13.67 -17.90
C MET A 167 2.39 14.13 -19.03
#